data_AF-A0A7S0EV80-F1
#
_entry.id   AF-A0A7S0EV80-F1
#
_cell.length_a   1.000
_cell.length_b   1.000
_cell.length_c   1.000
_cell.angle_alpha   90.00
_cell.angle_beta   90.00
_cell.angle_gamma   90.00
#
_symmetry.space_group_name_H-M   'P 1'
#
loop_
_entity.id
_entity.type
_entity.pdbx_description
1 polymer ?
#
loop_
_entity_poly.entity_id
_entity_poly.type
_entity_poly.pdbx_seq_one_letter_code
_entity_poly.pdbx_strand_id
1 'polypeptide(L)'
;MAARASAALVTVNVATRLPGSTAAAAAAEVVTLAVTLLEVLLVKSSLALQLLCTVAMQMAKLLERRRIPHARDQLSWLCSRDPTDLGIEDLVGGTLESLAENLSDGFVAPLFWYVVLGPLGALGYRVVNTLDSRVGYHGKYEWFGKPSARLDDLINLAPARLTALALTVAALATPDCDAAR
;
A
#
# COMPACT_ATOMS: atom_id res chain seq x y z
N MET A 1 1.63 18.97 -14.68
CA MET A 1 0.73 19.19 -15.84
C MET A 1 0.38 17.90 -16.61
N ALA A 2 1.02 16.75 -16.34
CA ALA A 2 0.69 15.46 -17.00
C ALA A 2 -0.21 14.51 -16.19
N ALA A 3 -0.40 14.75 -14.87
CA ALA A 3 -1.19 13.90 -13.98
C ALA A 3 -2.73 14.05 -14.10
N ARG A 4 -3.20 15.10 -14.80
CA ARG A 4 -4.63 15.30 -15.08
C ARG A 4 -5.12 14.52 -16.30
N ALA A 5 -4.22 13.90 -17.07
CA ALA A 5 -4.56 13.27 -18.34
C ALA A 5 -5.25 11.90 -18.19
N SER A 6 -4.94 11.12 -17.16
CA SER A 6 -5.54 9.78 -16.97
C SER A 6 -6.99 9.84 -16.50
N ALA A 7 -7.31 10.78 -15.60
CA ALA A 7 -8.70 11.02 -15.17
C ALA A 7 -9.50 11.84 -16.21
N ALA A 8 -8.81 12.65 -17.04
CA ALA A 8 -9.43 13.39 -18.15
C ALA A 8 -9.81 12.48 -19.32
N LEU A 9 -9.11 11.35 -19.56
CA LEU A 9 -9.41 10.52 -20.74
C LEU A 9 -10.75 9.80 -20.62
N VAL A 10 -11.21 9.46 -19.39
CA VAL A 10 -12.52 8.83 -19.17
C VAL A 10 -13.64 9.87 -19.03
N THR A 11 -13.34 11.09 -18.59
CA THR A 11 -14.33 12.19 -18.55
C THR A 11 -14.58 12.85 -19.91
N VAL A 12 -13.79 12.56 -20.95
CA VAL A 12 -13.98 13.10 -22.32
C VAL A 12 -15.05 12.36 -23.14
N ASN A 13 -15.58 11.21 -22.71
CA ASN A 13 -16.64 10.53 -23.47
C ASN A 13 -18.06 11.11 -23.28
N VAL A 14 -18.20 12.28 -22.65
CA VAL A 14 -19.51 12.95 -22.47
C VAL A 14 -19.78 14.04 -23.52
N ALA A 15 -18.83 14.36 -24.40
CA ALA A 15 -18.97 15.54 -25.29
C ALA A 15 -19.33 15.27 -26.75
N THR A 16 -19.49 14.02 -27.22
CA THR A 16 -20.13 13.77 -28.53
C THR A 16 -21.61 13.46 -28.34
N ARG A 17 -22.37 14.47 -27.88
CA ARG A 17 -23.83 14.49 -27.99
C ARG A 17 -24.22 14.59 -29.47
N LEU A 18 -24.14 13.47 -30.18
CA LEU A 18 -25.01 13.25 -31.33
C LEU A 18 -26.41 12.92 -30.76
N PRO A 19 -27.50 13.47 -31.30
CA PRO A 19 -28.86 13.14 -30.88
C PRO A 19 -29.22 11.73 -31.40
N GLY A 20 -28.51 10.73 -30.90
CA GLY A 20 -28.84 9.31 -31.06
C GLY A 20 -29.74 8.89 -29.91
N SER A 21 -30.74 8.07 -30.23
CA SER A 21 -31.76 7.49 -29.35
C SER A 21 -31.40 7.38 -27.86
N THR A 22 -32.39 7.57 -26.98
CA THR A 22 -32.30 7.38 -25.51
C THR A 22 -31.59 6.08 -25.09
N ALA A 23 -31.62 5.04 -25.94
CA ALA A 23 -30.89 3.79 -25.76
C ALA A 23 -29.35 3.93 -25.79
N ALA A 24 -28.80 4.78 -26.65
CA ALA A 24 -27.34 5.00 -26.74
C ALA A 24 -26.82 5.77 -25.52
N ALA A 25 -27.59 6.74 -25.02
CA ALA A 25 -27.28 7.45 -23.79
C ALA A 25 -27.32 6.52 -22.56
N ALA A 26 -28.36 5.68 -22.45
CA ALA A 26 -28.47 4.69 -21.38
C ALA A 26 -27.32 3.66 -21.40
N ALA A 27 -26.90 3.21 -22.59
CA ALA A 27 -25.75 2.31 -22.72
C ALA A 27 -24.44 2.97 -22.26
N ALA A 28 -24.22 4.25 -22.56
CA ALA A 28 -23.05 4.99 -22.12
C ALA A 28 -23.00 5.15 -20.58
N GLU A 29 -24.14 5.37 -19.93
CA GLU A 29 -24.23 5.43 -18.46
C GLU A 29 -23.87 4.09 -17.82
N VAL A 30 -24.39 2.97 -18.36
CA VAL A 30 -24.07 1.62 -17.87
C VAL A 30 -22.57 1.32 -18.00
N VAL A 31 -21.97 1.66 -19.15
CA VAL A 31 -20.53 1.47 -19.36
C VAL A 31 -19.71 2.32 -18.38
N THR A 32 -20.10 3.59 -18.17
CA THR A 32 -19.41 4.49 -17.23
C THR A 32 -19.48 3.95 -15.80
N LEU A 33 -20.64 3.46 -15.37
CA LEU A 33 -20.81 2.83 -14.06
C LEU A 33 -19.94 1.58 -13.94
N ALA A 34 -19.93 0.71 -14.94
CA ALA A 34 -19.13 -0.51 -14.94
C ALA A 34 -17.62 -0.21 -14.85
N VAL A 35 -17.13 0.78 -15.61
CA VAL A 35 -15.73 1.22 -15.55
C VAL A 35 -15.40 1.79 -14.18
N THR A 36 -16.27 2.63 -13.61
CA THR A 36 -16.08 3.22 -12.28
C THR A 36 -16.00 2.14 -11.20
N LEU A 37 -16.90 1.14 -11.26
CA LEU A 37 -16.88 0.02 -10.32
C LEU A 37 -15.60 -0.80 -10.46
N LEU A 38 -15.14 -1.04 -11.68
CA LEU A 38 -13.89 -1.75 -11.94
C LEU A 38 -12.69 -0.97 -11.36
N GLU A 39 -12.62 0.34 -11.58
CA GLU A 39 -11.57 1.20 -11.01
C GLU A 39 -11.56 1.14 -9.48
N VAL A 40 -12.73 1.24 -8.84
CA VAL A 40 -12.87 1.13 -7.38
C VAL A 40 -12.36 -0.22 -6.89
N LEU A 41 -12.73 -1.32 -7.56
CA LEU A 41 -12.28 -2.67 -7.19
C LEU A 41 -10.76 -2.83 -7.34
N LEU A 42 -10.19 -2.28 -8.42
CA LEU A 42 -8.76 -2.35 -8.71
C LEU A 42 -7.93 -1.50 -7.74
N VAL A 43 -8.39 -0.31 -7.38
CA VAL A 43 -7.74 0.52 -6.37
C VAL A 43 -7.93 -0.09 -4.98
N LYS A 44 -9.10 -0.66 -4.68
CA LYS A 44 -9.32 -1.33 -3.40
C LYS A 44 -8.41 -2.54 -3.23
N SER A 45 -8.19 -3.33 -4.27
CA SER A 45 -7.31 -4.51 -4.20
C SER A 45 -5.83 -4.13 -4.06
N SER A 46 -5.45 -2.91 -4.41
CA SER A 46 -4.09 -2.40 -4.18
C SER A 46 -3.88 -1.82 -2.78
N LEU A 47 -4.86 -1.84 -1.87
CA LEU A 47 -4.75 -1.29 -0.51
C LEU A 47 -4.89 -2.36 0.59
N ALA A 48 -3.98 -2.36 1.57
CA ALA A 48 -3.89 -3.37 2.63
C ALA A 48 -4.15 -2.86 4.07
N LEU A 49 -4.64 -1.63 4.23
CA LEU A 49 -4.72 -0.95 5.54
C LEU A 49 -5.47 -1.73 6.63
N GLN A 50 -6.62 -2.34 6.31
CA GLN A 50 -7.44 -3.03 7.31
C GLN A 50 -6.71 -4.23 7.93
N LEU A 51 -6.02 -5.01 7.10
CA LEU A 51 -5.22 -6.14 7.58
C LEU A 51 -4.07 -5.63 8.45
N LEU A 52 -3.38 -4.57 8.01
CA LEU A 52 -2.27 -3.98 8.73
C LEU A 52 -2.67 -3.51 10.14
N CYS A 53 -3.78 -2.78 10.25
CA CYS A 53 -4.32 -2.35 11.55
C CYS A 53 -4.69 -3.54 12.44
N THR A 54 -5.26 -4.60 11.86
CA THR A 54 -5.63 -5.81 12.61
C THR A 54 -4.40 -6.48 13.20
N VAL A 55 -3.34 -6.64 12.40
CA VAL A 55 -2.08 -7.27 12.82
C VAL A 55 -1.38 -6.40 13.88
N ALA A 56 -1.34 -5.08 13.71
CA ALA A 56 -0.78 -4.16 14.69
C ALA A 56 -1.48 -4.27 16.05
N MET A 57 -2.82 -4.24 16.07
CA MET A 57 -3.61 -4.35 17.30
C MET A 57 -3.47 -5.73 17.97
N GLN A 58 -3.34 -6.79 17.19
CA GLN A 58 -3.07 -8.13 17.71
C GLN A 58 -1.71 -8.19 18.42
N MET A 59 -0.67 -7.62 17.80
CA MET A 59 0.67 -7.60 18.39
C MET A 59 0.69 -6.78 19.68
N ALA A 60 0.10 -5.58 19.67
CA ALA A 60 -0.02 -4.73 20.86
C ALA A 60 -0.64 -5.51 22.04
N LYS A 61 -1.75 -6.22 21.80
CA LYS A 61 -2.44 -7.04 22.80
C LYS A 61 -1.60 -8.20 23.33
N LEU A 62 -0.77 -8.83 22.48
CA LEU A 62 0.14 -9.89 22.92
C LEU A 62 1.24 -9.35 23.84
N LEU A 63 1.82 -8.20 23.47
CA LEU A 63 2.88 -7.55 24.23
C LEU A 63 2.37 -7.02 25.59
N GLU A 64 1.21 -6.35 25.60
CA GLU A 64 0.54 -5.89 26.83
C GLU A 64 0.30 -7.04 27.83
N ARG A 65 -0.05 -8.22 27.31
CA ARG A 65 -0.32 -9.42 28.12
C ARG A 65 0.92 -10.27 28.38
N ARG A 66 2.11 -9.80 28.00
CA ARG A 66 3.40 -10.50 28.10
C ARG A 66 3.36 -11.92 27.51
N ARG A 67 2.60 -12.14 26.44
CA ARG A 67 2.51 -13.42 25.73
C ARG A 67 3.65 -13.57 24.71
N ILE A 68 4.89 -13.54 25.20
CA ILE A 68 6.11 -13.46 24.37
C ILE A 68 6.22 -14.58 23.33
N PRO A 69 5.94 -15.86 23.64
CA PRO A 69 6.01 -16.91 22.62
C PRO A 69 5.05 -16.68 21.44
N HIS A 70 3.86 -16.13 21.70
CA HIS A 70 2.90 -15.83 20.64
C HIS A 70 3.28 -14.57 19.86
N ALA A 71 3.89 -13.58 20.52
CA ALA A 71 4.39 -12.38 19.84
C ALA A 71 5.55 -12.73 18.90
N ARG A 72 6.45 -13.64 19.30
CA ARG A 72 7.52 -14.17 18.44
C ARG A 72 6.95 -14.89 17.23
N ASP A 73 5.97 -15.77 17.44
CA ASP A 73 5.27 -16.45 16.35
C ASP A 73 4.63 -15.42 15.39
N GLN A 74 3.86 -14.45 15.90
CA GLN A 74 3.22 -13.43 15.08
C GLN A 74 4.25 -12.60 14.27
N LEU A 75 5.38 -12.24 14.86
CA LEU A 75 6.42 -11.46 14.20
C LEU A 75 7.05 -12.23 13.02
N SER A 76 7.14 -13.56 13.08
CA SER A 76 7.65 -14.37 11.97
C SER A 76 6.84 -14.24 10.67
N TRP A 77 5.57 -13.83 10.78
CA TRP A 77 4.70 -13.55 9.63
C TRP A 77 4.88 -12.14 9.07
N LEU A 78 5.51 -11.24 9.83
CA LEU A 78 5.71 -9.82 9.48
C LEU A 78 7.08 -9.55 8.86
N CYS A 79 8.11 -10.26 9.32
CA CYS A 79 9.50 -10.05 8.89
C CYS A 79 10.26 -11.37 8.74
N SER A 80 11.28 -11.36 7.89
CA SER A 80 12.11 -12.54 7.61
C SER A 80 13.17 -12.85 8.67
N ARG A 81 13.32 -12.03 9.72
CA ARG A 81 14.30 -12.29 10.81
C ARG A 81 13.78 -13.38 11.75
N ASP A 82 14.69 -14.14 12.34
CA ASP A 82 14.35 -15.14 13.36
C ASP A 82 13.94 -14.46 14.68
N PRO A 83 12.69 -14.63 15.16
CA PRO A 83 12.23 -14.01 16.38
C PRO A 83 12.50 -14.85 17.64
N THR A 84 13.11 -16.03 17.53
CA THR A 84 13.19 -17.05 18.60
C THR A 84 13.74 -16.51 19.92
N ASP A 85 14.80 -15.69 19.85
CA ASP A 85 15.50 -15.17 21.03
C ASP A 85 15.22 -13.68 21.31
N LEU A 86 14.30 -13.05 20.57
CA LEU A 86 14.05 -11.61 20.70
C LEU A 86 13.38 -11.24 22.02
N GLY A 87 13.89 -10.17 22.66
CA GLY A 87 13.29 -9.54 23.82
C GLY A 87 12.06 -8.69 23.47
N ILE A 88 11.39 -8.13 24.48
CA ILE A 88 10.19 -7.29 24.24
C ILE A 88 10.52 -6.07 23.38
N GLU A 89 11.64 -5.40 23.67
CA GLU A 89 12.10 -4.21 22.95
C GLU A 89 12.37 -4.52 21.47
N ASP A 90 13.07 -5.63 21.20
CA ASP A 90 13.32 -6.06 19.83
C ASP A 90 12.03 -6.43 19.09
N LEU A 91 11.11 -7.11 19.78
CA LEU A 91 9.80 -7.46 19.23
C LEU A 91 9.00 -6.20 18.83
N VAL A 92 8.98 -5.18 19.70
CA VAL A 92 8.36 -3.88 19.40
C VAL A 92 9.06 -3.25 18.20
N GLY A 93 10.39 -3.13 18.23
CA GLY A 93 11.17 -2.47 17.19
C GLY A 93 10.92 -3.07 15.81
N GLY A 94 11.05 -4.39 15.66
CA GLY A 94 10.81 -5.01 14.36
C GLY A 94 9.34 -5.10 13.97
N THR A 95 8.41 -5.10 14.93
CA THR A 95 6.99 -4.90 14.60
C THR A 95 6.79 -3.53 13.99
N LEU A 96 7.32 -2.46 14.61
CA LEU A 96 7.18 -1.09 14.13
C LEU A 96 7.87 -0.88 12.78
N GLU A 97 9.06 -1.45 12.58
CA GLU A 97 9.78 -1.44 11.31
C GLU A 97 8.94 -2.07 10.20
N SER A 98 8.48 -3.31 10.40
CA SER A 98 7.65 -4.00 9.41
C SER A 98 6.29 -3.35 9.20
N LEU A 99 5.67 -2.78 10.24
CA LEU A 99 4.42 -2.05 10.09
C LEU A 99 4.61 -0.75 9.30
N ALA A 100 5.70 -0.02 9.53
CA ALA A 100 6.00 1.22 8.81
C ALA A 100 6.30 0.95 7.33
N GLU A 101 7.09 -0.08 7.03
CA GLU A 101 7.36 -0.57 5.68
C GLU A 101 6.06 -0.97 4.97
N ASN A 102 5.26 -1.85 5.60
CA ASN A 102 3.98 -2.28 5.04
C ASN A 102 2.93 -1.16 4.95
N LEU A 103 3.02 -0.11 5.77
CA LEU A 103 2.16 1.07 5.64
C LEU A 103 2.55 1.87 4.39
N SER A 104 3.85 2.02 4.14
CA SER A 104 4.37 2.65 2.93
C SER A 104 3.88 1.91 1.69
N ASP A 105 4.18 0.61 1.61
CA ASP A 105 3.92 -0.16 0.39
C ASP A 105 2.46 -0.61 0.25
N GLY A 106 1.81 -0.87 1.38
CA GLY A 106 0.46 -1.39 1.43
C GLY A 106 -0.62 -0.32 1.31
N PHE A 107 -0.30 0.96 1.53
CA PHE A 107 -1.30 2.02 1.59
C PHE A 107 -0.82 3.35 1.01
N VAL A 108 0.28 3.92 1.51
CA VAL A 108 0.70 5.27 1.12
C VAL A 108 1.16 5.33 -0.33
N ALA A 109 1.98 4.39 -0.78
CA ALA A 109 2.49 4.35 -2.15
C ALA A 109 1.41 4.07 -3.21
N PRO A 110 0.49 3.08 -3.03
CA PRO A 110 -0.64 2.92 -3.94
C PRO A 110 -1.53 4.17 -4.02
N LEU A 111 -1.79 4.85 -2.90
CA LEU A 111 -2.55 6.10 -2.89
C LEU A 111 -1.80 7.26 -3.56
N PHE A 112 -0.50 7.37 -3.32
CA PHE A 112 0.34 8.37 -3.97
C PHE A 112 0.30 8.22 -5.49
N TRP A 113 0.53 7.00 -5.98
CA TRP A 113 0.50 6.73 -7.42
C TRP A 113 -0.91 6.79 -8.01
N TYR A 114 -1.95 6.52 -7.22
CA TYR A 114 -3.33 6.82 -7.60
C TYR A 114 -3.53 8.32 -7.87
N VAL A 115 -3.05 9.19 -6.99
CA VAL A 115 -3.17 10.65 -7.16
C VAL A 115 -2.35 11.15 -8.36
N VAL A 116 -1.18 10.55 -8.62
CA VAL A 116 -0.28 10.99 -9.70
C VAL A 116 -0.71 10.47 -11.08
N LEU A 117 -1.14 9.21 -11.19
CA LEU A 117 -1.39 8.55 -12.49
C LEU A 117 -2.80 7.93 -12.61
N GLY A 118 -3.65 8.05 -11.60
CA GLY A 118 -4.98 7.46 -11.55
C GLY A 118 -4.97 5.97 -11.15
N PRO A 119 -6.07 5.24 -11.40
CA PRO A 119 -6.20 3.82 -11.07
C PRO A 119 -5.05 2.93 -11.58
N LEU A 120 -4.58 3.21 -12.81
CA LEU A 120 -3.44 2.49 -13.40
C LEU A 120 -2.12 2.74 -12.65
N GLY A 121 -1.96 3.90 -12.01
CA GLY A 121 -0.80 4.19 -11.15
C GLY A 121 -0.77 3.30 -9.93
N ALA A 122 -1.90 3.20 -9.22
CA ALA A 122 -2.02 2.35 -8.04
C ALA A 122 -1.76 0.87 -8.36
N LEU A 123 -2.30 0.39 -9.48
CA LEU A 123 -2.07 -0.97 -9.97
C LEU A 123 -0.63 -1.17 -10.42
N GLY A 124 -0.07 -0.24 -11.19
CA GLY A 124 1.30 -0.31 -11.68
C GLY A 124 2.29 -0.39 -10.53
N TYR A 125 2.11 0.43 -9.50
CA TYR A 125 2.87 0.34 -8.26
C TYR A 125 2.74 -1.05 -7.61
N ARG A 126 1.52 -1.55 -7.43
CA ARG A 126 1.29 -2.88 -6.81
C ARG A 126 1.95 -4.01 -7.61
N VAL A 127 1.98 -3.91 -8.95
CA VAL A 127 2.68 -4.86 -9.81
C VAL A 127 4.19 -4.81 -9.56
N VAL A 128 4.79 -3.62 -9.53
CA VAL A 128 6.23 -3.47 -9.27
C VAL A 128 6.61 -4.02 -7.89
N ASN A 129 5.86 -3.68 -6.84
CA ASN A 129 6.07 -4.17 -5.47
C ASN A 129 5.90 -5.70 -5.36
N THR A 130 4.98 -6.28 -6.13
CA THR A 130 4.83 -7.75 -6.21
C THR A 130 6.00 -8.38 -6.96
N LEU A 131 6.51 -7.74 -8.02
CA LEU A 131 7.65 -8.25 -8.77
C LEU A 131 8.94 -8.22 -7.94
N ASP A 132 9.15 -7.17 -7.14
CA ASP A 132 10.28 -7.13 -6.22
C ASP A 132 10.23 -8.30 -5.23
N SER A 133 9.14 -8.43 -4.47
CA SER A 133 8.99 -9.48 -3.46
C SER A 133 8.97 -10.92 -3.99
N ARG A 134 8.62 -11.16 -5.27
CA ARG A 134 8.53 -12.51 -5.86
C ARG A 134 9.69 -12.88 -6.78
N VAL A 135 10.21 -11.91 -7.53
CA VAL A 135 11.23 -12.12 -8.57
C VAL A 135 12.55 -11.45 -8.20
N GLY A 136 12.49 -10.26 -7.59
CA GLY A 136 13.64 -9.51 -7.08
C GLY A 136 14.25 -10.10 -5.80
N TYR A 137 13.45 -10.83 -5.03
CA TYR A 137 13.88 -11.47 -3.79
C TYR A 137 14.96 -12.53 -4.00
N HIS A 138 15.79 -12.73 -2.98
CA HIS A 138 16.90 -13.66 -3.00
C HIS A 138 16.47 -15.08 -3.40
N GLY A 139 17.15 -15.65 -4.40
CA GLY A 139 16.86 -17.00 -4.87
C GLY A 139 17.13 -17.18 -6.36
N LYS A 140 16.35 -18.06 -6.99
CA LYS A 140 16.56 -18.55 -8.36
C LYS A 140 16.59 -17.45 -9.42
N TYR A 141 15.87 -16.34 -9.22
CA TYR A 141 15.72 -15.26 -10.21
C TYR A 141 16.40 -13.95 -9.81
N GLU A 142 17.26 -13.94 -8.78
CA GLU A 142 17.83 -12.72 -8.20
C GLU A 142 18.42 -11.74 -9.23
N TRP A 143 19.26 -12.24 -10.15
CA TRP A 143 19.89 -11.41 -11.16
C TRP A 143 18.91 -10.88 -12.20
N PHE A 144 17.87 -11.65 -12.50
CA PHE A 144 16.81 -11.26 -13.43
C PHE A 144 15.82 -10.27 -12.80
N GLY A 145 15.56 -10.38 -11.50
CA GLY A 145 14.67 -9.50 -10.74
C GLY A 145 15.32 -8.22 -10.21
N LYS A 146 16.64 -8.07 -10.29
CA LYS A 146 17.33 -6.84 -9.83
C LYS A 146 16.81 -5.54 -10.47
N PRO A 147 16.43 -5.49 -11.76
CA PRO A 147 15.80 -4.32 -12.34
C PRO A 147 14.45 -3.97 -11.71
N SER A 148 13.61 -4.95 -11.37
CA SER A 148 12.34 -4.68 -10.69
C SER A 148 12.56 -4.20 -9.25
N ALA A 149 13.54 -4.78 -8.54
CA ALA A 149 13.90 -4.33 -7.19
C ALA A 149 14.35 -2.86 -7.18
N ARG A 150 15.24 -2.48 -8.10
CA ARG A 150 15.71 -1.09 -8.25
C ARG A 150 14.58 -0.13 -8.65
N LEU A 151 13.65 -0.60 -9.48
CA LEU A 151 12.50 0.21 -9.85
C LEU A 151 11.58 0.44 -8.62
N ASP A 152 11.35 -0.60 -7.82
CA ASP A 152 10.58 -0.49 -6.58
C ASP A 152 11.20 0.54 -5.63
N ASP A 153 12.50 0.40 -5.33
CA ASP A 153 13.26 1.36 -4.51
C ASP A 153 13.09 2.81 -4.99
N LEU A 154 13.15 3.01 -6.31
CA LEU A 154 13.04 4.34 -6.92
C LEU A 154 11.63 4.93 -6.77
N ILE A 155 10.59 4.15 -7.07
CA ILE A 155 9.20 4.63 -7.01
C ILE A 155 8.67 4.74 -5.59
N ASN A 156 9.32 4.09 -4.62
CA ASN A 156 9.04 4.20 -3.19
C ASN A 156 9.75 5.38 -2.50
N LEU A 157 10.72 6.03 -3.15
CA LEU A 157 11.50 7.11 -2.55
C LEU A 157 10.65 8.27 -2.00
N ALA A 158 9.62 8.70 -2.75
CA ALA A 158 8.70 9.75 -2.31
C ALA A 158 7.62 9.22 -1.34
N PRO A 159 6.91 8.11 -1.64
CA PRO A 159 5.97 7.51 -0.71
C PRO A 159 6.54 7.20 0.68
N ALA A 160 7.74 6.61 0.77
CA ALA A 160 8.36 6.26 2.03
C ALA A 160 8.59 7.49 2.94
N ARG A 161 8.99 8.63 2.34
CA ARG A 161 9.14 9.90 3.08
C ARG A 161 7.82 10.47 3.54
N LEU A 162 6.77 10.36 2.72
CA LEU A 162 5.42 10.76 3.10
C LEU A 162 4.90 9.89 4.25
N THR A 163 5.14 8.59 4.22
CA THR A 163 4.82 7.66 5.30
C THR A 163 5.53 8.07 6.60
N ALA A 164 6.84 8.29 6.54
CA ALA A 164 7.63 8.71 7.71
C ALA A 164 7.13 10.04 8.30
N LEU A 165 6.84 11.02 7.44
CA LEU A 165 6.27 12.31 7.85
C LEU A 165 4.89 12.13 8.50
N ALA A 166 4.01 11.33 7.89
CA ALA A 166 2.67 11.07 8.42
C ALA A 166 2.73 10.39 9.79
N LEU A 167 3.61 9.41 9.97
CA LEU A 167 3.84 8.75 11.26
C LEU A 167 4.38 9.73 12.31
N THR A 168 5.31 10.61 11.94
CA THR A 168 5.86 11.62 12.86
C THR A 168 4.79 12.62 13.30
N VAL A 169 3.98 13.11 12.36
CA VAL A 169 2.86 14.02 12.68
C VAL A 169 1.82 13.32 13.56
N ALA A 170 1.49 12.05 13.27
CA ALA A 170 0.57 11.27 14.07
C ALA A 170 1.09 11.05 15.50
N ALA A 171 2.37 10.76 15.66
CA ALA A 171 3.00 10.61 16.98
C ALA A 171 2.93 11.93 17.78
N LEU A 172 3.25 13.07 17.16
CA LEU A 172 3.15 14.38 17.80
C LEU A 172 1.71 14.77 18.18
N ALA A 173 0.72 14.29 17.43
CA ALA A 173 -0.69 14.57 17.67
C ALA A 173 -1.33 13.62 18.72
N THR A 174 -0.63 12.54 19.10
CA THR A 174 -1.16 11.53 20.02
C THR A 174 -0.49 11.68 21.39
N PRO A 175 -1.21 12.16 22.42
CA PRO A 175 -0.71 12.15 23.80
C PRO A 175 -0.30 10.72 24.18
N ASP A 176 0.81 10.56 24.89
CA ASP A 176 1.40 9.28 25.34
C ASP A 176 2.25 8.50 24.31
N CYS A 177 2.47 9.01 23.09
CA CYS A 177 3.37 8.42 22.10
C CYS A 177 4.76 9.11 22.01
N ASP A 178 5.30 9.51 23.16
CA ASP A 178 6.58 10.23 23.23
C ASP A 178 7.77 9.24 23.24
N ALA A 179 8.71 9.38 22.31
CA ALA A 179 9.87 8.47 22.19
C ALA A 179 10.82 8.53 23.40
N ALA A 180 10.63 9.51 24.28
CA ALA A 180 11.41 9.71 25.51
C ALA A 180 10.81 9.01 26.76
N ARG A 181 9.67 8.32 26.63
CA ARG A 181 9.05 7.51 27.69
C ARG A 181 9.25 6.02 27.44
#